data_AF-A0A4R8UDS2-F1
#
_entry.id   AF-A0A4R8UDS2-F1
#
_cell.length_a   1.000
_cell.length_b   1.000
_cell.length_c   1.000
_cell.angle_alpha   90.00
_cell.angle_beta   90.00
_cell.angle_gamma   90.00
#
_symmetry.space_group_name_H-M   'P 1'
#
loop_
_entity.id
_entity.type
_entity.pdbx_description
1 polymer ?
#
loop_
_entity_poly.entity_id
_entity_poly.type
_entity_poly.pdbx_seq_one_letter_code
_entity_poly.pdbx_strand_id
1 'polypeptide(L)'
;MEALLRGTLAVDGDGCVRAETAGGPVSLVWPKGYTARGDSTSFEVLDAGKNVVARSGAPLAMGGGGIDSFNDTWTERDCAKGKLWMVGTLGTD
;
A
#
# COMPACT_ATOMS: atom_id res chain seq x y z
N MET A 1 -2.97 11.79 15.11
CA MET A 1 -3.51 12.48 13.93
C MET A 1 -3.34 11.51 12.79
N GLU A 2 -4.38 10.74 12.46
CA GLU A 2 -4.35 9.85 11.30
C GLU A 2 -4.35 10.74 10.06
N ALA A 3 -3.31 10.65 9.25
CA ALA A 3 -3.29 11.30 7.96
C ALA A 3 -3.99 10.39 6.94
N LEU A 4 -4.68 10.97 5.97
CA LEU A 4 -5.43 10.23 4.96
C LEU A 4 -4.68 10.30 3.63
N LEU A 5 -4.20 9.16 3.15
CA LEU A 5 -3.61 9.03 1.82
C LEU A 5 -4.68 8.55 0.85
N ARG A 6 -4.90 9.34 -0.20
CA ARG A 6 -5.84 9.02 -1.28
C ARG A 6 -5.06 8.71 -2.54
N GLY A 7 -5.36 7.57 -3.15
CA GLY A 7 -4.68 7.16 -4.37
C GLY A 7 -5.23 5.87 -4.93
N THR A 8 -4.53 5.36 -5.94
CA THR A 8 -4.87 4.11 -6.62
C THR A 8 -3.73 3.13 -6.45
N LEU A 9 -4.05 1.87 -6.14
CA LEU A 9 -3.05 0.81 -6.05
C LEU A 9 -2.55 0.43 -7.45
N ALA A 10 -1.23 0.43 -7.61
CA ALA A 10 -0.52 0.03 -8.81
C ALA A 10 0.71 -0.80 -8.46
N VAL A 11 1.25 -1.48 -9.46
CA VAL A 11 2.52 -2.20 -9.39
C VAL A 11 3.56 -1.46 -10.23
N ASP A 12 4.76 -1.27 -9.69
CA ASP A 12 5.87 -0.69 -10.46
C ASP A 12 6.57 -1.72 -11.37
N GLY A 13 7.58 -1.27 -12.12
CA GLY A 13 8.33 -2.12 -13.04
C GLY A 13 9.13 -3.26 -12.36
N ASP A 14 9.29 -3.21 -11.04
CA ASP A 14 9.97 -4.23 -10.24
C ASP A 14 8.98 -5.20 -9.57
N GLY A 15 7.67 -5.02 -9.78
CA GLY A 15 6.64 -5.88 -9.18
C GLY A 15 6.15 -5.39 -7.81
N CYS A 16 6.52 -4.19 -7.39
CA CYS A 16 6.21 -3.67 -6.06
C CYS A 16 4.90 -2.91 -6.01
N VAL A 17 4.06 -3.24 -5.02
CA VAL A 17 2.77 -2.56 -4.80
C VAL A 17 3.00 -1.18 -4.18
N ARG A 18 2.48 -0.15 -4.85
CA ARG A 18 2.54 1.25 -4.41
C ARG A 18 1.21 1.96 -4.63
N ALA A 19 1.03 3.09 -3.97
CA ALA A 19 -0.08 4.00 -4.21
C ALA A 19 0.33 5.13 -5.14
N GLU A 20 -0.39 5.30 -6.24
CA GLU A 20 -0.29 6.50 -7.08
C GLU A 20 -1.17 7.59 -6.46
N THR A 21 -0.54 8.68 -6.01
CA THR A 21 -1.22 9.82 -5.40
C THR A 21 -0.98 11.09 -6.22
N ALA A 22 -1.75 12.14 -5.97
CA ALA A 22 -1.53 13.45 -6.59
C ALA A 22 -0.13 14.03 -6.29
N GLY A 23 0.49 13.62 -5.17
CA GLY A 23 1.85 14.01 -4.78
C GLY A 23 2.96 13.08 -5.29
N GLY A 24 2.63 12.13 -6.17
CA GLY A 24 3.53 11.11 -6.71
C GLY A 24 3.33 9.73 -6.08
N PRO A 25 4.11 8.73 -6.52
CA PRO A 25 4.03 7.36 -6.00
C PRO A 25 4.52 7.28 -4.55
N VAL A 26 3.83 6.48 -3.75
CA VAL A 26 4.13 6.24 -2.33
C VAL A 26 4.17 4.74 -2.08
N SER A 27 5.28 4.27 -1.51
CA SER A 27 5.47 2.87 -1.13
C SER A 27 4.68 2.56 0.13
N LEU A 28 3.87 1.50 0.07
CA LEU A 28 2.97 1.14 1.17
C LEU A 28 3.62 0.10 2.06
N VAL A 29 3.62 0.39 3.36
CA VAL A 29 4.03 -0.54 4.41
C VAL A 29 2.76 -1.10 5.04
N TRP A 30 2.46 -2.35 4.69
CA TRP A 30 1.26 -3.03 5.15
C TRP A 30 1.48 -3.64 6.54
N PRO A 31 0.44 -3.67 7.40
CA PRO A 31 0.52 -4.40 8.66
C PRO A 31 0.78 -5.89 8.42
N LYS A 32 1.33 -6.55 9.45
CA LYS A 32 1.57 -7.99 9.42
C LYS A 32 0.27 -8.76 9.12
N GLY A 33 0.37 -9.75 8.23
CA GLY A 33 -0.73 -10.64 7.86
C GLY A 33 -1.48 -10.21 6.59
N TYR A 34 -1.26 -8.99 6.12
CA TYR A 34 -1.76 -8.55 4.82
C TYR A 34 -1.01 -9.27 3.71
N THR A 35 -1.72 -9.61 2.63
CA THR A 35 -1.16 -10.31 1.47
C THR A 35 -1.75 -9.76 0.18
N ALA A 36 -0.94 -9.61 -0.87
CA ALA A 36 -1.44 -9.34 -2.21
C ALA A 36 -1.64 -10.65 -2.98
N ARG A 37 -2.70 -10.73 -3.77
CA ARG A 37 -3.00 -11.86 -4.65
C ARG A 37 -3.37 -11.35 -6.03
N GLY A 38 -2.73 -11.88 -7.07
CA GLY A 38 -3.01 -11.52 -8.47
C GLY A 38 -1.73 -11.38 -9.27
N ASP A 39 -1.79 -10.56 -10.31
CA ASP A 39 -0.67 -10.20 -11.17
C ASP A 39 -0.43 -8.68 -11.20
N SER A 40 0.58 -8.23 -11.95
CA SER A 40 0.96 -6.81 -12.07
C SER A 40 -0.13 -5.91 -12.65
N THR A 41 -1.13 -6.48 -13.32
CA THR A 41 -2.23 -5.77 -13.98
C THR A 41 -3.53 -5.83 -13.17
N SER A 42 -3.76 -6.91 -12.43
CA SER A 42 -4.94 -7.09 -11.58
C SER A 42 -4.59 -7.85 -10.32
N PHE A 43 -4.68 -7.18 -9.17
CA PHE A 43 -4.47 -7.79 -7.86
C PHE A 43 -5.42 -7.26 -6.80
N GLU A 44 -5.63 -8.10 -5.79
CA GLU A 44 -6.39 -7.79 -4.59
C GLU A 44 -5.44 -7.79 -3.39
N VAL A 45 -5.64 -6.86 -2.47
CA VAL A 45 -4.98 -6.86 -1.16
C VAL A 45 -5.95 -7.45 -0.17
N LEU A 46 -5.48 -8.46 0.57
CA LEU A 46 -6.22 -9.14 1.61
C LEU A 46 -5.65 -8.78 2.97
N ASP A 47 -6.52 -8.61 3.96
CA ASP A 47 -6.11 -8.47 5.36
C ASP A 47 -5.68 -9.82 5.98
N ALA A 48 -5.29 -9.78 7.27
CA ALA A 48 -4.93 -10.98 8.03
C ALA A 48 -6.07 -12.02 8.13
N GLY A 49 -7.33 -11.59 8.00
CA GLY A 49 -8.52 -12.43 7.98
C GLY A 49 -8.87 -13.00 6.60
N LYS A 50 -8.05 -12.72 5.57
CA LYS A 50 -8.30 -13.09 4.17
C LYS A 50 -9.52 -12.40 3.55
N ASN A 51 -9.91 -11.25 4.08
CA ASN A 51 -10.92 -10.41 3.45
C ASN A 51 -10.26 -9.49 2.42
N VAL A 52 -10.89 -9.30 1.27
CA VAL A 52 -10.43 -8.31 0.28
C VAL A 52 -10.70 -6.92 0.82
N VAL A 53 -9.65 -6.12 0.96
CA VAL A 53 -9.71 -4.77 1.53
C VAL A 53 -9.29 -3.69 0.54
N ALA A 54 -8.63 -4.06 -0.56
CA ALA A 54 -8.36 -3.16 -1.67
C ALA A 54 -8.16 -3.92 -2.99
N ARG A 55 -8.32 -3.21 -4.11
CA ARG A 55 -8.10 -3.74 -5.46
C ARG A 55 -7.24 -2.78 -6.27
N SER A 56 -6.39 -3.33 -7.13
CA SER A 56 -5.61 -2.54 -8.09
C SER A 56 -6.52 -1.74 -9.02
N GLY A 57 -6.13 -0.52 -9.35
CA GLY A 57 -6.91 0.35 -10.24
C GLY A 57 -8.16 0.99 -9.61
N ALA A 58 -8.59 0.55 -8.43
CA ALA A 58 -9.69 1.18 -7.70
C ALA A 58 -9.16 2.33 -6.80
N PRO A 59 -9.93 3.43 -6.66
CA PRO A 59 -9.60 4.46 -5.69
C PRO A 59 -9.66 3.88 -4.27
N LEU A 60 -8.69 4.24 -3.44
CA LEU A 60 -8.57 3.80 -2.07
C LEU A 60 -8.20 4.98 -1.18
N ALA A 61 -8.82 5.03 0.01
CA ALA A 61 -8.43 5.95 1.07
C ALA A 61 -7.77 5.14 2.19
N MET A 62 -6.57 5.53 2.58
CA MET A 62 -5.79 4.83 3.60
C MET A 62 -5.47 5.79 4.73
N GLY A 63 -6.03 5.54 5.90
CA GLY A 63 -5.56 6.15 7.13
C GLY A 63 -4.18 5.58 7.49
N GLY A 64 -3.33 6.42 8.04
CA GLY A 64 -1.97 6.00 8.41
C GLY A 64 -1.05 7.16 8.72
N GLY A 65 0.23 6.93 8.45
CA GLY A 65 1.27 7.94 8.67
C GLY A 65 2.47 7.74 7.75
N GLY A 66 3.02 8.86 7.29
CA GLY A 66 4.33 8.87 6.62
C GLY A 66 5.43 8.53 7.61
N ILE A 67 6.43 7.78 7.14
CA ILE A 67 7.61 7.43 7.95
C ILE A 67 8.88 7.84 7.21
N ASP A 68 9.82 8.44 7.95
CA ASP A 68 11.10 8.92 7.40
C ASP A 68 12.21 7.87 7.45
N SER A 69 11.99 6.75 8.14
CA SER A 69 12.95 5.66 8.26
C SER A 69 12.29 4.31 8.05
N PHE A 70 12.95 3.47 7.26
CA PHE A 70 12.52 2.13 6.94
C PHE A 70 13.10 1.14 7.95
N ASN A 71 12.29 0.17 8.40
CA ASN A 71 12.77 -1.01 9.08
C ASN A 71 12.69 -2.19 8.09
N ASP A 72 13.80 -2.89 7.93
CA ASP A 72 14.01 -4.02 7.02
C ASP A 72 13.10 -5.22 7.28
N THR A 73 12.30 -5.18 8.35
CA THR A 73 11.35 -6.25 8.71
C THR A 73 9.90 -5.99 8.29
N TRP A 74 9.57 -4.83 7.71
CA TRP A 74 8.17 -4.40 7.51
C TRP A 74 7.59 -4.64 6.11
N THR A 75 8.43 -4.60 5.07
CA THR A 75 8.03 -4.90 3.68
C THR A 75 9.21 -5.54 2.97
N GLU A 76 8.99 -6.08 1.78
CA GLU A 76 10.07 -6.52 0.90
C GLU A 76 11.01 -5.33 0.68
N ARG A 77 12.28 -5.48 1.10
CA ARG A 77 13.27 -4.40 1.14
C ARG A 77 13.44 -3.72 -0.22
N ASP A 78 13.29 -4.48 -1.29
CA ASP A 78 13.40 -3.99 -2.66
C ASP A 78 12.22 -3.10 -3.09
N CYS A 79 11.09 -3.19 -2.39
CA CYS A 79 9.89 -2.39 -2.64
C CYS A 79 9.81 -1.09 -1.82
N ALA A 80 10.69 -0.90 -0.84
CA ALA A 80 10.72 0.30 -0.01
C ALA A 80 11.46 1.45 -0.72
N LYS A 81 10.87 2.00 -1.79
CA LYS A 81 11.45 3.10 -2.58
C LYS A 81 10.73 4.42 -2.32
N GLY A 82 11.49 5.51 -2.16
CA GLY A 82 10.94 6.87 -2.07
C GLY A 82 10.17 7.14 -0.77
N LYS A 83 9.02 7.81 -0.87
CA LYS A 83 8.15 8.11 0.28
C LYS A 83 7.48 6.84 0.77
N LEU A 84 7.46 6.65 2.09
CA LEU A 84 6.85 5.50 2.75
C LEU A 84 5.59 5.91 3.50
N TRP A 85 4.59 5.03 3.46
CA TRP A 85 3.35 5.19 4.20
C TRP A 85 3.01 3.92 4.96
N MET A 86 2.96 4.02 6.29
CA MET A 86 2.46 2.94 7.14
C MET A 86 0.94 2.96 7.09
N VAL A 87 0.37 1.90 6.53
CA VAL A 87 -1.09 1.73 6.42
C VAL A 87 -1.63 1.37 7.80
N GLY A 88 -2.55 2.19 8.33
CA GLY A 88 -3.23 1.96 9.60
C GLY A 88 -4.65 1.44 9.40
N THR A 89 -5.49 2.25 8.74
CA THR A 89 -6.89 1.92 8.45
C THR A 89 -7.16 2.03 6.96
N LEU A 90 -8.01 1.14 6.44
CA LEU A 90 -8.44 1.19 5.05
C LEU A 90 -9.90 1.64 5.00
N GLY A 91 -10.18 2.62 4.16
CA GLY A 91 -11.51 3.11 3.86
C GLY A 91 -11.77 3.04 2.36
N THR A 92 -12.97 2.63 2.01
CA THR A 92 -13.55 2.90 0.68
C THR A 92 -14.14 4.30 0.74
N ASP A 93 -13.70 5.20 -0.15
CA ASP A 93 -14.36 6.50 -0.32
C ASP A 93 -15.78 6.32 -0.88
#